data_AF-A0A285JD68-F1
#
_entry.id   AF-A0A285JD68-F1
#
_cell.length_a   1.000
_cell.length_b   1.000
_cell.length_c   1.000
_cell.angle_alpha   90.00
_cell.angle_beta   90.00
_cell.angle_gamma   90.00
#
_symmetry.space_group_name_H-M   'P 1'
#
loop_
_entity.id
_entity.type
_entity.pdbx_description
1 polymer ?
#
loop_
_entity_poly.entity_id
_entity_poly.type
_entity_poly.pdbx_seq_one_letter_code
_entity_poly.pdbx_strand_id
1 'polypeptide(L)'
;MKQTRNEILRDLWSKGIWLQEAWRAYAAEEKLNRHRALYAKSAIEMLATAPQPAEDASPMAKFGALFKGPQDLLAERAEVDRDMQDDLRRFLYTGQLVALGFEPPRKEASSPLEIPAAYWPKTHSPSLTQWGANTLKHASLIFVDVRIVSRPQFDAALLPASAAPVQTGRPPVNKAIKRTCQELITAGKIDTSLSMKAHYPMIREHLAQRGIDLPIPPEAINDETIRKTFSPLFKDLKEANKQ
;
A
#
# COMPACT_ATOMS: atom_id res chain seq x y z
N MET A 1 6.75 5.64 -22.90
CA MET A 1 7.71 6.48 -22.13
C MET A 1 7.75 5.94 -20.71
N LYS A 2 8.93 5.75 -20.10
CA LYS A 2 9.03 5.33 -18.69
C LYS A 2 8.75 6.54 -17.82
N GLN A 3 7.77 6.45 -16.91
CA GLN A 3 7.54 7.53 -15.93
C GLN A 3 8.79 7.75 -15.08
N THR A 4 9.10 9.01 -14.79
CA THR A 4 10.19 9.35 -13.89
C THR A 4 9.79 9.02 -12.44
N ARG A 5 10.77 8.74 -11.56
CA ARG A 5 10.49 8.49 -10.13
C ARG A 5 9.68 9.63 -9.50
N ASN A 6 9.96 10.87 -9.91
CA ASN A 6 9.28 12.07 -9.43
C ASN A 6 7.79 12.09 -9.83
N GLU A 7 7.46 11.68 -11.05
CA GLU A 7 6.08 11.53 -11.50
C GLU A 7 5.35 10.45 -10.69
N ILE A 8 6.00 9.32 -10.45
CA ILE A 8 5.44 8.21 -9.64
C ILE A 8 5.15 8.69 -8.21
N LEU A 9 6.09 9.38 -7.58
CA LEU A 9 5.90 9.89 -6.22
C LEU A 9 4.80 10.96 -6.16
N ARG A 10 4.66 11.79 -7.20
CA ARG A 10 3.58 12.78 -7.30
C ARG A 10 2.21 12.12 -7.45
N ASP A 11 2.11 11.08 -8.28
CA ASP A 11 0.89 10.28 -8.42
C ASP A 11 0.51 9.57 -7.11
N LEU A 12 1.48 8.89 -6.47
CA LEU A 12 1.28 8.27 -5.16
C LEU A 12 0.82 9.27 -4.09
N TRP A 13 1.48 10.43 -4.01
CA TRP A 13 1.09 11.48 -3.06
C TRP A 13 -0.34 11.96 -3.33
N SER A 14 -0.72 12.14 -4.61
CA SER A 14 -2.09 12.56 -4.96
C SER A 14 -3.17 11.55 -4.53
N LYS A 15 -2.82 10.26 -4.48
CA LYS A 15 -3.68 9.14 -4.04
C LYS A 15 -3.60 8.87 -2.53
N GLY A 16 -2.61 9.44 -1.85
CA GLY A 16 -2.43 9.27 -0.41
C GLY A 16 -3.48 10.00 0.41
N ILE A 17 -3.69 9.51 1.63
CA ILE A 17 -4.65 10.08 2.59
C ILE A 17 -3.95 11.16 3.42
N TRP A 18 -4.59 12.31 3.63
CA TRP A 18 -4.03 13.37 4.46
C TRP A 18 -3.71 12.88 5.88
N LEU A 19 -2.59 13.33 6.45
CA LEU A 19 -2.15 12.96 7.79
C LEU A 19 -3.25 13.16 8.85
N GLN A 20 -4.02 14.26 8.75
CA GLN A 20 -5.12 14.60 9.64
C GLN A 20 -6.29 13.59 9.61
N GLU A 21 -6.41 12.79 8.56
CA GLU A 21 -7.48 11.81 8.34
C GLU A 21 -6.97 10.36 8.41
N ALA A 22 -5.68 10.17 8.15
CA ALA A 22 -5.06 8.85 8.03
C ALA A 22 -5.25 7.98 9.28
N TRP A 23 -5.27 8.58 10.48
CA TRP A 23 -5.42 7.81 11.71
C TRP A 23 -6.79 7.15 11.82
N ARG A 24 -7.83 7.70 11.18
CA ARG A 24 -9.15 7.06 11.08
C ARG A 24 -9.17 5.99 9.99
N ALA A 25 -8.52 6.27 8.87
CA ALA A 25 -8.52 5.37 7.72
C ALA A 25 -7.75 4.07 7.96
N TYR A 26 -6.68 4.13 8.76
CA TYR A 26 -5.84 2.97 9.10
C TYR A 26 -6.12 2.43 10.52
N ALA A 27 -7.13 2.95 11.23
CA ALA A 27 -7.51 2.42 12.54
C ALA A 27 -8.09 1.01 12.41
N ALA A 28 -7.88 0.20 13.45
CA ALA A 28 -8.60 -1.05 13.61
C ALA A 28 -10.12 -0.79 13.71
N GLU A 29 -10.92 -1.70 13.16
CA GLU A 29 -12.38 -1.56 13.07
C GLU A 29 -13.03 -1.33 14.44
N GLU A 30 -12.54 -2.02 15.47
CA GLU A 30 -13.00 -1.87 16.86
C GLU A 30 -12.83 -0.43 17.36
N LYS A 31 -11.66 0.18 17.16
CA LYS A 31 -11.38 1.56 17.57
C LYS A 31 -12.21 2.56 16.78
N LEU A 32 -12.40 2.33 15.49
CA LEU A 32 -13.23 3.19 14.64
C LEU A 32 -14.71 3.14 15.07
N ASN A 33 -15.21 1.95 15.44
CA ASN A 33 -16.57 1.78 15.97
C ASN A 33 -16.73 2.47 17.33
N ARG A 34 -15.74 2.33 18.23
CA ARG A 34 -15.70 3.08 19.50
C ARG A 34 -15.72 4.59 19.27
N HIS A 35 -14.89 5.10 18.36
CA HIS A 35 -14.88 6.51 17.98
C HIS A 35 -16.25 6.96 17.45
N ARG A 36 -16.85 6.24 16.50
CA ARG A 36 -18.19 6.56 15.98
C ARG A 36 -19.25 6.61 17.08
N ALA A 37 -19.26 5.62 17.98
CA ALA A 37 -20.19 5.57 19.09
C ALA A 37 -20.03 6.77 20.05
N LEU A 38 -18.79 7.16 20.38
CA LEU A 38 -18.52 8.30 21.26
C LEU A 38 -18.86 9.65 20.61
N TYR A 39 -18.62 9.79 19.31
CA TYR A 39 -18.92 11.02 18.58
C TYR A 39 -20.39 11.14 18.16
N ALA A 40 -21.16 10.04 18.16
CA ALA A 40 -22.61 10.07 18.00
C ALA A 40 -23.34 10.60 19.24
N LYS A 41 -22.76 10.49 20.44
CA LYS A 41 -23.33 11.05 21.67
C LYS A 41 -23.28 12.58 21.64
N SER A 42 -24.40 13.28 21.80
CA SER A 42 -24.40 14.75 21.91
C SER A 42 -24.03 15.19 23.31
N ALA A 43 -23.03 16.08 23.44
CA ALA A 43 -22.67 16.68 24.73
C ALA A 43 -23.80 17.53 25.32
N ILE A 44 -24.67 18.10 24.46
CA ILE A 44 -25.83 18.89 24.87
C ILE A 44 -26.92 17.99 25.44
N GLU A 45 -27.15 16.82 24.85
CA GLU A 45 -28.11 15.84 25.37
C GLU A 45 -27.65 15.27 26.71
N MET A 46 -26.35 15.06 26.90
CA MET A 46 -25.79 14.62 28.19
C MET A 46 -25.91 15.69 29.28
N LEU A 47 -25.86 16.98 28.92
CA LEU A 47 -26.07 18.08 29.86
C LEU A 47 -27.56 18.20 30.26
N ALA A 48 -28.47 17.96 29.31
CA ALA A 48 -29.91 17.98 29.54
C ALA A 48 -30.42 16.77 30.36
N THR A 49 -29.70 15.66 30.32
CA THR A 49 -30.03 14.41 31.04
C THR A 49 -29.18 14.21 32.30
N ALA A 50 -28.33 15.17 32.66
CA ALA A 50 -27.50 15.09 33.85
C ALA A 50 -28.39 15.01 35.11
N PRO A 51 -28.07 14.09 36.05
CA PRO A 51 -28.85 13.94 37.28
C PRO A 51 -28.83 15.25 38.09
N GLN A 52 -30.00 15.64 38.60
CA GLN A 52 -30.13 16.79 39.49
C GLN A 52 -29.22 16.60 40.70
N PRO A 53 -28.32 17.55 41.00
CA PRO A 53 -27.44 17.41 42.14
C PRO A 53 -28.25 17.50 43.44
N ALA A 54 -27.81 16.78 44.48
CA ALA A 54 -28.50 16.73 45.77
C ALA A 54 -28.85 18.13 46.31
N GLU A 55 -30.04 18.29 46.88
CA GLU A 55 -30.56 19.59 47.31
C GLU A 55 -29.64 20.30 48.32
N ASP A 56 -28.94 19.54 49.16
CA ASP A 56 -28.01 20.06 50.19
C ASP A 56 -26.58 20.33 49.69
N ALA A 57 -26.29 20.08 48.41
CA ALA A 57 -24.95 20.30 47.87
C ALA A 57 -24.63 21.80 47.72
N SER A 58 -23.38 22.18 47.99
CA SER A 58 -22.90 23.55 47.77
C SER A 58 -23.04 23.93 46.28
N PRO A 59 -23.24 25.23 45.94
CA PRO A 59 -23.34 25.68 44.56
C PRO A 59 -22.17 25.21 43.67
N MET A 60 -20.97 25.10 44.24
CA MET A 60 -19.77 24.63 43.54
C MET A 60 -19.80 23.11 43.29
N ALA A 61 -20.33 22.32 44.21
CA ALA A 61 -20.54 20.88 44.03
C ALA A 61 -21.65 20.57 43.01
N LYS A 62 -22.73 21.38 43.01
CA LYS A 62 -23.80 21.32 42.01
C LYS A 62 -23.28 21.62 40.61
N PHE A 63 -22.43 22.65 40.48
CA PHE A 63 -21.77 23.00 39.22
C PHE A 63 -20.83 21.87 38.76
N GLY A 64 -19.97 21.35 39.65
CA GLY A 64 -19.05 20.25 39.33
C GLY A 64 -19.75 18.97 38.84
N ALA A 65 -20.89 18.60 39.44
CA ALA A 65 -21.67 17.44 39.02
C ALA A 65 -22.27 17.60 37.61
N LEU A 66 -22.72 18.81 37.26
CA LEU A 66 -23.31 19.12 35.95
C LEU A 66 -22.28 18.98 34.80
N PHE A 67 -21.01 19.33 35.05
CA PHE A 67 -19.97 19.30 34.02
C PHE A 67 -19.19 17.98 33.94
N LYS A 68 -19.36 17.08 34.92
CA LYS A 68 -18.61 15.82 34.97
C LYS A 68 -18.90 14.91 33.75
N GLY A 69 -20.17 14.69 33.41
CA GLY A 69 -20.55 13.87 32.25
C GLY A 69 -19.96 14.35 30.91
N PRO A 70 -20.08 15.64 30.56
CA PRO A 70 -19.41 16.22 29.40
C PRO A 70 -17.88 16.10 29.43
N GLN A 71 -17.25 16.30 30.60
CA GLN A 71 -15.80 16.17 30.74
C GLN A 71 -15.33 14.73 30.53
N ASP A 72 -16.04 13.75 31.09
CA ASP A 72 -15.75 12.33 30.93
C ASP A 72 -15.88 11.93 29.44
N LEU A 73 -16.94 12.39 28.75
CA LEU A 73 -17.10 12.15 27.31
C LEU A 73 -15.95 12.75 26.48
N LEU A 74 -15.54 13.99 26.79
CA LEU A 74 -14.42 14.63 26.11
C LEU A 74 -13.10 13.91 26.37
N ALA A 75 -12.88 13.41 27.59
CA ALA A 75 -11.72 12.61 27.94
C ALA A 75 -11.69 11.29 27.17
N GLU A 76 -12.82 10.57 27.09
CA GLU A 76 -12.94 9.31 26.32
C GLU A 76 -12.72 9.54 24.82
N ARG A 77 -13.21 10.66 24.26
CA ARG A 77 -12.93 11.05 22.87
C ARG A 77 -11.45 11.31 22.63
N ALA A 78 -10.82 12.08 23.52
CA ALA A 78 -9.40 12.38 23.40
C ALA A 78 -8.53 11.13 23.55
N GLU A 79 -8.94 10.17 24.39
CA GLU A 79 -8.27 8.88 24.54
C GLU A 79 -8.35 8.06 23.25
N VAL A 80 -9.56 7.85 22.70
CA VAL A 80 -9.71 7.03 21.48
C VAL A 80 -9.00 7.67 20.27
N ASP A 81 -9.00 9.00 20.18
CA ASP A 81 -8.26 9.73 19.13
C ASP A 81 -6.76 9.51 19.27
N ARG A 82 -6.23 9.62 20.50
CA ARG A 82 -4.81 9.37 20.79
C ARG A 82 -4.41 7.94 20.47
N ASP A 83 -5.23 6.96 20.84
CA ASP A 83 -4.98 5.55 20.59
C ASP A 83 -4.88 5.21 19.10
N MET A 84 -5.73 5.82 18.27
CA MET A 84 -5.67 5.64 16.81
C MET A 84 -4.49 6.37 16.17
N GLN A 85 -4.16 7.58 16.67
CA GLN A 85 -2.98 8.32 16.24
C GLN A 85 -1.68 7.57 16.58
N ASP A 86 -1.61 6.94 17.76
CA ASP A 86 -0.47 6.13 18.16
C ASP A 86 -0.32 4.86 17.32
N ASP A 87 -1.41 4.22 16.93
CA ASP A 87 -1.37 3.09 15.99
C ASP A 87 -0.81 3.52 14.62
N LEU A 88 -1.33 4.63 14.06
CA LEU A 88 -0.84 5.16 12.79
C LEU A 88 0.66 5.50 12.86
N ARG A 89 1.07 6.22 13.91
CA ARG A 89 2.48 6.55 14.17
C ARG A 89 3.32 5.27 14.29
N ARG A 90 2.78 4.22 14.91
CA ARG A 90 3.42 2.91 14.98
C ARG A 90 3.67 2.30 13.62
N PHE A 91 2.65 2.29 12.77
CA PHE A 91 2.79 1.78 11.41
C PHE A 91 3.78 2.59 10.56
N LEU A 92 3.88 3.91 10.80
CA LEU A 92 4.86 4.77 10.13
C LEU A 92 6.30 4.51 10.60
N TYR A 93 6.57 4.42 11.90
CA TYR A 93 7.94 4.17 12.38
C TYR A 93 8.42 2.75 12.07
N THR A 94 7.50 1.78 11.97
CA THR A 94 7.81 0.39 11.60
C THR A 94 7.95 0.19 10.08
N GLY A 95 7.59 1.20 9.27
CA GLY A 95 7.65 1.13 7.80
C GLY A 95 6.51 0.37 7.14
N GLN A 96 5.46 -0.01 7.87
CA GLN A 96 4.24 -0.62 7.32
C GLN A 96 3.42 0.37 6.49
N LEU A 97 3.51 1.65 6.83
CA LEU A 97 2.98 2.76 6.06
C LEU A 97 4.11 3.69 5.63
N VAL A 98 3.90 4.40 4.52
CA VAL A 98 4.86 5.35 3.98
C VAL A 98 4.21 6.72 3.96
N ALA A 99 4.95 7.71 4.43
CA ALA A 99 4.53 9.11 4.37
C ALA A 99 5.27 9.84 3.26
N LEU A 100 4.52 10.66 2.53
CA LEU A 100 4.99 11.51 1.46
C LEU A 100 4.65 12.96 1.78
N GLY A 101 5.61 13.86 1.62
CA GLY A 101 5.40 15.30 1.89
C GLY A 101 6.40 16.18 1.14
N PHE A 102 6.38 17.47 1.42
CA PHE A 102 7.30 18.44 0.81
C PHE A 102 8.12 19.15 1.87
N GLU A 103 9.37 19.45 1.54
CA GLU A 103 10.17 20.39 2.33
C GLU A 103 9.88 21.83 1.88
N PRO A 104 9.57 22.76 2.80
CA PRO A 104 9.36 24.17 2.46
C PRO A 104 10.71 24.87 2.20
N PRO A 105 10.76 25.89 1.31
CA PRO A 105 9.64 26.42 0.52
C PRO A 105 9.30 25.54 -0.69
N ARG A 106 8.01 25.25 -0.87
CA ARG A 106 7.50 24.47 -2.00
C ARG A 106 7.50 25.32 -3.27
N LYS A 107 8.18 24.85 -4.32
CA LYS A 107 8.05 25.36 -5.69
C LYS A 107 7.03 24.48 -6.44
N GLU A 108 6.38 24.99 -7.48
CA GLU A 108 5.41 24.21 -8.28
C GLU A 108 6.02 22.91 -8.86
N ALA A 109 7.31 22.96 -9.21
CA ALA A 109 8.07 21.83 -9.71
C ALA A 109 8.60 20.89 -8.61
N SER A 110 8.47 21.23 -7.32
CA SER A 110 8.93 20.36 -6.23
C SER A 110 8.21 19.03 -6.29
N SER A 111 8.96 17.94 -6.19
CA SER A 111 8.42 16.59 -6.10
C SER A 111 8.28 16.19 -4.63
N PRO A 112 7.24 15.43 -4.27
CA PRO A 112 7.11 14.95 -2.89
C PRO A 112 8.25 13.99 -2.58
N LEU A 113 8.68 14.01 -1.32
CA LEU A 113 9.73 13.18 -0.77
C LEU A 113 9.12 12.11 0.13
N GLU A 114 9.70 10.92 0.09
CA GLU A 114 9.49 9.90 1.12
C GLU A 114 10.06 10.40 2.44
N ILE A 115 9.23 10.42 3.47
CA ILE A 115 9.64 10.76 4.83
C ILE A 115 10.15 9.48 5.49
N PRO A 116 11.44 9.40 5.87
CA PRO A 116 12.01 8.20 6.47
C PRO A 116 11.27 7.78 7.74
N ALA A 117 11.09 6.47 7.94
CA ALA A 117 10.47 5.90 9.13
C ALA A 117 11.16 6.37 10.43
N ALA A 118 12.48 6.56 10.40
CA ALA A 118 13.28 7.05 11.52
C ALA A 118 12.93 8.48 11.96
N TYR A 119 12.27 9.29 11.11
CA TYR A 119 11.90 10.67 11.45
C TYR A 119 10.61 10.73 12.27
N TRP A 120 9.86 9.62 12.37
CA TRP A 120 8.65 9.55 13.16
C TRP A 120 8.98 9.32 14.64
N PRO A 121 8.41 10.11 15.56
CA PRO A 121 8.71 9.98 16.98
C PRO A 121 8.19 8.64 17.53
N LYS A 122 8.94 8.04 18.46
CA LYS A 122 8.56 6.78 19.13
C LYS A 122 7.45 6.95 20.16
N THR A 123 7.20 8.18 20.60
CA THR A 123 6.15 8.55 21.55
C THR A 123 5.35 9.72 20.97
N HIS A 124 4.08 9.85 21.38
CA HIS A 124 3.24 10.96 20.96
C HIS A 124 3.88 12.30 21.36
N SER A 125 4.25 13.11 20.37
CA SER A 125 4.92 14.42 20.55
C SER A 125 4.20 15.47 19.71
N PRO A 126 3.26 16.24 20.29
CA PRO A 126 2.41 17.20 19.56
C PRO A 126 3.21 18.30 18.83
N SER A 127 4.40 18.62 19.34
CA SER A 127 5.30 19.60 18.73
C SER A 127 5.98 19.10 17.45
N LEU A 128 6.14 17.78 17.33
CA LEU A 128 6.79 17.12 16.19
C LEU A 128 5.77 16.68 15.15
N THR A 129 4.62 16.15 15.57
CA THR A 129 3.56 15.71 14.66
C THR A 129 2.33 16.59 14.84
N GLN A 130 2.12 17.49 13.88
CA GLN A 130 0.98 18.41 13.88
C GLN A 130 -0.11 17.87 12.95
N TRP A 131 -0.96 16.99 13.50
CA TRP A 131 -2.00 16.28 12.77
C TRP A 131 -2.89 17.22 11.96
N GLY A 132 -3.48 18.24 12.60
CA GLY A 132 -4.39 19.19 11.95
C GLY A 132 -3.73 20.11 10.91
N ALA A 133 -2.39 20.20 10.90
CA ALA A 133 -1.64 20.99 9.93
C ALA A 133 -0.99 20.10 8.84
N ASN A 134 -1.25 18.80 8.85
CA ASN A 134 -0.59 17.82 7.97
C ASN A 134 0.94 17.99 7.92
N THR A 135 1.56 18.27 9.08
CA THR A 135 2.96 18.67 9.16
C THR A 135 3.73 17.76 10.12
N LEU A 136 4.94 17.37 9.71
CA LEU A 136 5.91 16.66 10.54
C LEU A 136 7.18 17.51 10.67
N LYS A 137 7.68 17.65 11.90
CA LYS A 137 8.96 18.26 12.21
C LYS A 137 9.91 17.20 12.75
N HIS A 138 11.14 17.21 12.29
CA HIS A 138 12.20 16.34 12.79
C HIS A 138 13.54 17.07 12.74
N ALA A 139 14.14 17.32 13.90
CA ALA A 139 15.29 18.20 14.03
C ALA A 139 15.03 19.57 13.35
N SER A 140 15.88 19.99 12.42
CA SER A 140 15.72 21.22 11.64
C SER A 140 14.88 21.06 10.37
N LEU A 141 14.34 19.87 10.10
CA LEU A 141 13.54 19.58 8.92
C LEU A 141 12.05 19.73 9.22
N ILE A 142 11.32 20.25 8.24
CA ILE A 142 9.87 20.38 8.28
C ILE A 142 9.32 19.77 6.99
N PHE A 143 8.35 18.88 7.13
CA PHE A 143 7.59 18.31 6.04
C PHE A 143 6.15 18.82 6.12
N VAL A 144 5.68 19.43 5.04
CA VAL A 144 4.31 19.93 4.89
C VAL A 144 3.54 19.10 3.88
N ASP A 145 2.21 19.26 3.90
CA ASP A 145 1.27 18.52 3.05
C ASP A 145 1.46 17.00 3.11
N VAL A 146 1.70 16.48 4.32
CA VAL A 146 2.01 15.07 4.53
C VAL A 146 0.78 14.21 4.23
N ARG A 147 0.98 13.21 3.38
CA ARG A 147 -0.01 12.20 3.01
C ARG A 147 0.56 10.80 3.18
N ILE A 148 -0.31 9.86 3.55
CA ILE A 148 0.04 8.49 3.92
C ILE A 148 -0.47 7.52 2.86
N VAL A 149 0.41 6.61 2.44
CA VAL A 149 0.11 5.50 1.53
C VAL A 149 0.52 4.18 2.19
N SER A 150 -0.11 3.08 1.75
CA SER A 150 0.28 1.75 2.21
C SER A 150 1.63 1.35 1.61
N ARG A 151 2.45 0.59 2.37
CA ARG A 151 3.73 0.09 1.87
C ARG A 151 3.58 -0.76 0.59
N PRO A 152 2.59 -1.67 0.47
CA PRO A 152 2.40 -2.43 -0.77
C PRO A 152 2.11 -1.55 -1.98
N GLN A 153 1.31 -0.49 -1.82
CA GLN A 153 1.01 0.46 -2.90
C GLN A 153 2.26 1.25 -3.32
N PHE A 154 3.04 1.69 -2.34
CA PHE A 154 4.29 2.41 -2.57
C PHE A 154 5.31 1.56 -3.32
N ASP A 155 5.55 0.33 -2.84
CA ASP A 155 6.49 -0.60 -3.45
C ASP A 155 6.02 -1.03 -4.85
N ALA A 156 4.72 -1.30 -5.04
CA ALA A 156 4.15 -1.64 -6.35
C ALA A 156 4.34 -0.55 -7.40
N ALA A 157 4.25 0.72 -7.00
CA ALA A 157 4.43 1.85 -7.89
C ALA A 157 5.90 2.13 -8.22
N LEU A 158 6.83 1.83 -7.30
CA LEU A 158 8.27 1.99 -7.52
C LEU A 158 8.93 0.77 -8.19
N LEU A 159 8.30 -0.40 -8.13
CA LEU A 159 8.74 -1.56 -8.89
C LEU A 159 8.67 -1.22 -10.38
N PRO A 160 9.77 -1.42 -11.13
CA PRO A 160 9.72 -1.22 -12.57
C PRO A 160 8.65 -2.15 -13.14
N ALA A 161 7.81 -1.65 -14.07
CA ALA A 161 6.76 -2.40 -14.78
C ALA A 161 7.25 -3.68 -15.52
N SER A 162 8.52 -4.04 -15.39
CA SER A 162 9.14 -5.27 -15.90
C SER A 162 9.33 -6.37 -14.84
N ALA A 163 9.05 -6.12 -13.56
CA ALA A 163 9.16 -7.14 -12.51
C ALA A 163 7.83 -7.89 -12.37
N ALA A 164 7.57 -8.81 -13.31
CA ALA A 164 6.61 -9.88 -13.07
C ALA A 164 6.97 -10.58 -11.73
N PRO A 165 5.98 -11.01 -10.92
CA PRO A 165 6.24 -11.52 -9.58
C PRO A 165 7.25 -12.67 -9.64
N VAL A 166 8.41 -12.46 -9.01
CA VAL A 166 9.40 -13.50 -8.78
C VAL A 166 8.79 -14.43 -7.76
N GLN A 167 8.16 -15.50 -8.24
CA GLN A 167 7.84 -16.65 -7.41
C GLN A 167 9.17 -17.19 -6.89
N THR A 168 9.37 -17.10 -5.59
CA THR A 168 10.48 -17.70 -4.86
C THR A 168 10.45 -19.21 -5.07
N GLY A 169 11.37 -19.69 -5.91
CA GLY A 169 11.53 -21.10 -6.29
C GLY A 169 11.99 -21.23 -7.74
N ARG A 170 12.94 -22.13 -8.01
CA ARG A 170 13.41 -22.46 -9.36
C ARG A 170 12.18 -22.73 -10.25
N PRO A 171 11.96 -21.98 -11.35
CA PRO A 171 10.73 -22.13 -12.12
C PRO A 171 10.65 -23.56 -12.67
N PRO A 172 9.49 -24.24 -12.54
CA PRO A 172 9.33 -25.56 -13.12
C PRO A 172 9.50 -25.46 -14.63
N VAL A 173 10.22 -26.42 -15.22
CA VAL A 173 10.58 -26.45 -16.66
C VAL A 173 9.36 -26.18 -17.55
N ASN A 174 8.20 -26.74 -17.22
CA ASN A 174 6.95 -26.55 -17.96
C ASN A 174 6.49 -25.09 -17.99
N LYS A 175 6.66 -24.34 -16.89
CA LYS A 175 6.28 -22.92 -16.82
C LYS A 175 7.22 -22.06 -17.67
N ALA A 176 8.52 -22.37 -17.64
CA ALA A 176 9.50 -21.70 -18.49
C ALA A 176 9.24 -21.97 -19.98
N ILE A 177 8.99 -23.22 -20.36
CA ILE A 177 8.60 -23.59 -21.73
C ILE A 177 7.33 -22.87 -22.15
N LYS A 178 6.27 -22.89 -21.31
CA LYS A 178 4.99 -22.23 -21.63
C LYS A 178 5.17 -20.74 -21.92
N ARG A 179 5.92 -20.05 -21.07
CA ARG A 179 6.22 -18.63 -21.22
C ARG A 179 7.01 -18.35 -22.51
N THR A 180 8.06 -19.12 -22.77
CA THR A 180 8.86 -19.01 -23.99
C THR A 180 8.00 -19.24 -25.24
N CYS A 181 7.12 -20.25 -25.24
CA CYS A 181 6.21 -20.48 -26.36
C CYS A 181 5.28 -19.28 -26.59
N GLN A 182 4.69 -18.71 -25.55
CA GLN A 182 3.81 -17.54 -25.68
C GLN A 182 4.55 -16.31 -26.22
N GLU A 183 5.80 -16.09 -25.79
CA GLU A 183 6.66 -15.02 -26.30
C GLU A 183 6.97 -15.23 -27.80
N LEU A 184 7.33 -16.45 -28.21
CA LEU A 184 7.59 -16.78 -29.61
C LEU A 184 6.34 -16.64 -30.49
N ILE A 185 5.15 -16.99 -29.97
CA ILE A 185 3.87 -16.79 -30.67
C ILE A 185 3.60 -15.29 -30.84
N THR A 186 3.74 -14.51 -29.77
CA THR A 186 3.53 -13.05 -29.80
C THR A 186 4.52 -12.35 -30.74
N ALA A 187 5.75 -12.86 -30.82
CA ALA A 187 6.78 -12.37 -31.73
C ALA A 187 6.60 -12.84 -33.19
N GLY A 188 5.55 -13.61 -33.50
CA GLY A 188 5.29 -14.14 -34.84
C GLY A 188 6.36 -15.14 -35.32
N LYS A 189 7.07 -15.79 -34.40
CA LYS A 189 8.16 -16.75 -34.71
C LYS A 189 7.67 -18.19 -34.86
N ILE A 190 6.44 -18.48 -34.44
CA ILE A 190 5.83 -19.81 -34.60
C ILE A 190 5.07 -19.85 -35.92
N ASP A 191 5.51 -20.73 -36.82
CA ASP A 191 4.85 -20.95 -38.10
C ASP A 191 3.89 -22.15 -38.00
N THR A 192 2.59 -21.86 -38.10
CA THR A 192 1.55 -22.90 -38.05
C THR A 192 1.52 -23.83 -39.26
N SER A 193 2.19 -23.49 -40.37
CA SER A 193 2.31 -24.36 -41.55
C SER A 193 3.25 -25.54 -41.31
N LEU A 194 4.22 -25.38 -40.40
CA LEU A 194 5.19 -26.41 -40.05
C LEU A 194 4.66 -27.37 -38.97
N SER A 195 5.35 -28.50 -38.80
CA SER A 195 5.07 -29.39 -37.67
C SER A 195 5.48 -28.76 -36.35
N MET A 196 4.80 -29.09 -35.24
CA MET A 196 5.19 -28.60 -33.92
C MET A 196 6.67 -28.93 -33.60
N LYS A 197 7.12 -30.13 -33.98
CA LYS A 197 8.48 -30.61 -33.71
C LYS A 197 9.55 -29.74 -34.36
N ALA A 198 9.25 -29.11 -35.50
CA ALA A 198 10.17 -28.18 -36.16
C ALA A 198 10.56 -26.98 -35.27
N HIS A 199 9.72 -26.63 -34.30
CA HIS A 199 9.94 -25.49 -33.42
C HIS A 199 10.71 -25.83 -32.14
N TYR A 200 10.94 -27.11 -31.84
CA TYR A 200 11.57 -27.52 -30.57
C TYR A 200 13.01 -27.01 -30.43
N PRO A 201 13.87 -27.06 -31.47
CA PRO A 201 15.22 -26.49 -31.38
C PRO A 201 15.19 -24.99 -31.03
N MET A 202 14.32 -24.22 -31.69
CA MET A 202 14.16 -22.78 -31.43
C MET A 202 13.67 -22.51 -30.00
N ILE A 203 12.75 -23.31 -29.47
CA ILE A 203 12.29 -23.19 -28.07
C ILE A 203 13.45 -23.42 -27.09
N ARG A 204 14.31 -24.43 -27.35
CA ARG A 204 15.49 -24.70 -26.51
C ARG A 204 16.52 -23.58 -26.58
N GLU A 205 16.81 -23.10 -27.79
CA GLU A 205 17.75 -22.00 -28.01
C GLU A 205 17.28 -20.73 -27.29
N HIS A 206 16.00 -20.40 -27.41
CA HIS A 206 15.43 -19.24 -26.74
C HIS A 206 15.43 -19.38 -25.21
N LEU A 207 15.28 -20.60 -24.67
CA LEU A 207 15.45 -20.86 -23.25
C LEU A 207 16.90 -20.68 -22.79
N ALA A 208 17.88 -21.11 -23.60
CA ALA A 208 19.30 -20.96 -23.30
C ALA A 208 19.76 -19.50 -23.31
N GLN A 209 19.32 -18.72 -24.31
CA GLN A 209 19.67 -17.29 -24.44
C GLN A 209 19.17 -16.45 -23.26
N ARG A 210 18.11 -16.86 -22.58
CA ARG A 210 17.53 -16.13 -21.44
C ARG A 210 18.27 -16.32 -20.12
N GLY A 211 19.20 -17.28 -20.04
CA GLY A 211 19.94 -17.56 -18.80
C GLY A 211 19.04 -17.92 -17.61
N ILE A 212 17.89 -18.56 -17.85
CA ILE A 212 16.99 -18.98 -16.77
C ILE A 212 17.64 -20.14 -16.02
N ASP A 213 17.77 -20.02 -14.70
CA ASP A 213 18.22 -21.12 -13.85
C ASP A 213 17.15 -22.22 -13.78
N LEU A 214 17.28 -23.22 -14.64
CA LEU A 214 16.39 -24.38 -14.76
C LEU A 214 16.98 -25.62 -14.08
N PRO A 215 16.15 -26.56 -13.58
CA PRO A 215 16.62 -27.80 -12.97
C PRO A 215 17.38 -28.72 -13.92
N ILE A 216 17.16 -28.55 -15.22
CA ILE A 216 17.89 -29.23 -16.28
C ILE A 216 18.30 -28.19 -17.33
N PRO A 217 19.49 -28.33 -17.95
CA PRO A 217 19.89 -27.42 -19.01
C PRO A 217 18.90 -27.49 -20.18
N PRO A 218 18.66 -26.37 -20.89
CA PRO A 218 17.70 -26.32 -22.00
C PRO A 218 17.89 -27.40 -23.06
N GLU A 219 19.13 -27.80 -23.32
CA GLU A 219 19.48 -28.84 -24.28
C GLU A 219 19.05 -30.25 -23.84
N ALA A 220 19.00 -30.50 -22.53
CA ALA A 220 18.58 -31.78 -21.96
C ALA A 220 17.06 -31.90 -21.76
N ILE A 221 16.28 -30.86 -22.10
CA ILE A 221 14.82 -30.93 -22.04
C ILE A 221 14.33 -31.87 -23.13
N ASN A 222 13.61 -32.93 -22.74
CA ASN A 222 13.09 -33.92 -23.68
C ASN A 222 11.97 -33.34 -24.58
N ASP A 223 11.85 -33.88 -25.80
CA ASP A 223 10.83 -33.47 -26.78
C ASP A 223 9.41 -33.61 -26.23
N GLU A 224 9.17 -34.63 -25.39
CA GLU A 224 7.85 -34.93 -24.84
C GLU A 224 7.36 -33.86 -23.85
N THR A 225 8.26 -33.27 -23.06
CA THR A 225 7.93 -32.18 -22.12
C THR A 225 7.58 -30.91 -22.89
N ILE A 226 8.34 -30.61 -23.95
CA ILE A 226 8.04 -29.49 -24.85
C ILE A 226 6.69 -29.74 -25.53
N ARG A 227 6.46 -30.94 -26.09
CA ARG A 227 5.22 -31.33 -26.76
C ARG A 227 4.00 -31.14 -25.86
N LYS A 228 4.01 -31.69 -24.64
CA LYS A 228 2.89 -31.60 -23.69
C LYS A 228 2.51 -30.15 -23.39
N THR A 229 3.51 -29.27 -23.29
CA THR A 229 3.32 -27.86 -22.95
C THR A 229 2.93 -27.01 -24.17
N PHE A 230 3.52 -27.29 -25.33
CA PHE A 230 3.33 -26.51 -26.55
C PHE A 230 2.10 -26.91 -27.38
N SER A 231 1.69 -28.18 -27.31
CA SER A 231 0.52 -28.73 -28.03
C SER A 231 -0.75 -27.89 -27.90
N PRO A 232 -1.24 -27.54 -26.69
CA PRO A 232 -2.45 -26.73 -26.57
C PRO A 232 -2.27 -25.35 -27.23
N LEU A 233 -1.16 -24.65 -26.95
CA LEU A 233 -0.90 -23.31 -27.50
C LEU A 233 -0.82 -23.30 -29.03
N PHE A 234 -0.23 -24.33 -29.63
CA PHE A 234 -0.10 -24.44 -31.08
C PHE A 234 -1.43 -24.76 -31.77
N LYS A 235 -2.31 -25.51 -31.10
CA LYS A 235 -3.68 -25.76 -31.58
C LYS A 235 -4.51 -24.48 -31.56
N ASP A 236 -4.50 -23.76 -30.43
CA ASP A 236 -5.21 -22.49 -30.28
C ASP A 236 -4.79 -21.48 -31.37
N LEU A 237 -3.48 -21.39 -31.64
CA LEU A 237 -2.95 -20.53 -32.70
C LEU A 237 -3.38 -20.98 -34.11
N LYS A 238 -3.45 -22.29 -34.37
CA LYS A 238 -3.94 -22.84 -35.65
C LYS A 238 -5.41 -22.55 -35.88
N GLU A 239 -6.21 -22.58 -34.82
CA GLU A 239 -7.64 -22.28 -34.90
C GLU A 239 -7.87 -20.78 -35.14
N ALA A 240 -7.10 -19.92 -34.47
CA ALA A 240 -7.15 -18.47 -34.69
C ALA A 240 -6.73 -18.07 -36.13
N ASN A 241 -5.74 -18.74 -36.72
CA ASN A 241 -5.25 -18.45 -38.07
C ASN A 241 -6.09 -19.08 -39.20
N LYS A 242 -7.12 -19.88 -38.87
CA LYS A 242 -8.06 -20.46 -39.85
C LYS A 242 -9.32 -19.62 -40.07
N GLN A 243 -9.52 -18.58 -39.25
CA GLN A 243 -10.56 -17.56 -39.42
C GLN A 243 -10.08 -16.47 -40.37
#